data_AF-A0A7S1T3Y0-F1
#
_entry.id   AF-A0A7S1T3Y0-F1
#
_cell.length_a   1.000
_cell.length_b   1.000
_cell.length_c   1.000
_cell.angle_alpha   90.00
_cell.angle_beta   90.00
_cell.angle_gamma   90.00
#
_symmetry.space_group_name_H-M   'P 1'
#
loop_
_entity.id
_entity.type
_entity.pdbx_description
1 polymer ?
#
loop_
_entity_poly.entity_id
_entity_poly.type
_entity_poly.pdbx_seq_one_letter_code
_entity_poly.pdbx_strand_id
1 'polypeptide(L)'
;MAPTHPAMEALNNTFERSLVTMHKMPRVWLTYLEFLVAQKLLTKTRRAFDRALTALPITQHERIWQIYLEFIRQGGVPVETALRVYRRYLKLEPSHAEEFIAYLQAKGLWGEAAR
;
A
#
# COMPACT_ATOMS: atom_id res chain seq x y z
N MET A 1 6.38 -13.71 -14.41
CA MET A 1 6.98 -14.68 -13.46
C MET A 1 5.90 -15.06 -12.45
N ALA A 2 5.70 -16.35 -12.17
CA ALA A 2 4.65 -16.77 -11.24
C ALA A 2 4.94 -16.27 -9.81
N PRO A 3 3.92 -15.85 -9.03
CA PRO A 3 4.10 -15.29 -7.68
C PRO A 3 4.82 -16.22 -6.69
N THR A 4 4.89 -17.51 -6.99
CA THR A 4 5.43 -18.58 -6.13
C THR A 4 6.83 -19.03 -6.53
N HIS A 5 7.54 -18.27 -7.38
CA HIS A 5 8.90 -18.64 -7.77
C HIS A 5 9.85 -18.59 -6.56
N PRO A 6 10.70 -19.61 -6.30
CA PRO A 6 11.59 -19.66 -5.14
C PRO A 6 12.48 -18.41 -4.97
N ALA A 7 12.90 -17.79 -6.08
CA ALA A 7 13.68 -16.55 -6.04
C ALA A 7 12.90 -15.36 -5.43
N MET A 8 11.57 -15.29 -5.61
CA MET A 8 10.75 -14.23 -5.00
C MET A 8 10.65 -14.41 -3.50
N GLU A 9 10.53 -15.65 -3.04
CA GLU A 9 10.54 -15.98 -1.61
C GLU A 9 11.90 -15.67 -0.98
N ALA A 10 13.00 -16.05 -1.64
CA ALA A 10 14.35 -15.73 -1.18
C ALA A 10 14.55 -14.20 -1.06
N LEU A 11 14.09 -13.43 -2.05
CA LEU A 11 14.20 -11.96 -2.00
C LEU A 11 13.33 -11.35 -0.91
N ASN A 12 12.10 -11.85 -0.72
CA ASN A 12 11.24 -11.46 0.39
C ASN A 12 11.95 -11.69 1.75
N ASN A 13 12.59 -12.85 1.93
CA ASN A 13 13.31 -13.19 3.15
C ASN A 13 14.52 -12.27 3.36
N THR A 14 15.23 -11.91 2.30
CA THR A 14 16.32 -10.92 2.36
C THR A 14 15.81 -9.56 2.83
N PHE A 15 14.69 -9.08 2.29
CA PHE A 15 14.08 -7.82 2.75
C PHE A 15 13.68 -7.90 4.23
N GLU A 16 12.99 -8.97 4.66
CA GLU A 16 12.59 -9.12 6.06
C GLU A 16 13.79 -9.12 7.01
N ARG A 17 14.89 -9.81 6.65
CA ARG A 17 16.15 -9.78 7.42
C ARG A 17 16.77 -8.38 7.45
N SER A 18 16.77 -7.69 6.32
CA SER A 18 17.33 -6.34 6.22
C SER A 18 16.57 -5.34 7.10
N LEU A 19 15.24 -5.50 7.22
CA LEU A 19 14.39 -4.66 8.04
C LEU A 19 14.59 -4.89 9.54
N VAL A 20 15.22 -5.98 9.98
CA VAL A 20 15.57 -6.16 11.40
C VAL A 20 16.54 -5.07 11.86
N THR A 21 17.50 -4.68 11.03
CA THR A 21 18.50 -3.66 11.38
C THR A 21 18.21 -2.29 10.76
N MET A 22 17.59 -2.26 9.57
CA MET A 22 17.40 -1.04 8.78
C MET A 22 15.94 -0.55 8.76
N HIS A 23 15.12 -0.88 9.76
CA HIS A 23 13.69 -0.49 9.78
C HIS A 23 13.45 1.03 9.76
N LYS A 24 14.44 1.87 10.06
CA LYS A 24 14.33 3.33 9.96
C LYS A 24 14.72 3.90 8.60
N MET A 25 15.23 3.09 7.66
CA MET A 25 15.65 3.54 6.34
C MET A 25 14.47 3.54 5.36
N PRO A 26 14.00 4.71 4.87
CA PRO A 26 12.83 4.77 4.00
C PRO A 26 13.01 4.02 2.68
N ARG A 27 14.21 4.10 2.09
CA ARG A 27 14.49 3.50 0.78
C ARG A 27 14.34 1.98 0.75
N VAL A 28 14.70 1.30 1.85
CA VAL A 28 14.52 -0.16 1.97
C VAL A 28 13.03 -0.51 1.99
N TRP A 29 12.22 0.25 2.73
CA TRP A 29 10.77 0.09 2.76
C TRP A 29 10.13 0.33 1.40
N LEU A 30 10.46 1.43 0.71
CA LEU A 30 9.86 1.75 -0.59
C LEU A 30 10.12 0.63 -1.61
N THR A 31 11.38 0.20 -1.73
CA THR A 31 11.78 -0.90 -2.62
C THR A 31 11.04 -2.20 -2.27
N TYR A 32 10.90 -2.51 -0.98
CA TYR A 32 10.20 -3.71 -0.54
C TYR A 32 8.70 -3.65 -0.84
N LEU A 33 8.07 -2.50 -0.62
CA LEU A 33 6.64 -2.31 -0.86
C LEU A 33 6.32 -2.42 -2.36
N GLU A 34 7.09 -1.76 -3.23
CA GLU A 34 6.97 -1.90 -4.68
C GLU A 34 7.11 -3.36 -5.12
N PHE A 35 8.09 -4.07 -4.57
CA PHE A 35 8.31 -5.49 -4.85
C PHE A 35 7.14 -6.37 -4.40
N LEU A 36 6.51 -6.08 -3.25
CA LEU A 36 5.33 -6.80 -2.77
C LEU A 36 4.08 -6.51 -3.61
N VAL A 37 3.90 -5.26 -4.03
CA VAL A 37 2.79 -4.85 -4.92
C VAL A 37 2.87 -5.63 -6.23
N ALA A 38 4.04 -5.77 -6.83
CA ALA A 38 4.25 -6.55 -8.05
C ALA A 38 3.90 -8.05 -7.88
N GLN A 39 4.03 -8.61 -6.67
CA GLN A 39 3.67 -10.00 -6.37
C GLN A 39 2.17 -10.23 -6.18
N LYS A 40 1.37 -9.15 -6.03
CA LYS A 40 -0.09 -9.21 -5.80
C LYS A 40 -0.50 -10.00 -4.54
N LEU A 41 0.40 -10.07 -3.54
CA LEU A 41 0.13 -10.74 -2.27
C LEU A 41 -0.62 -9.80 -1.31
N LEU A 42 -1.95 -9.75 -1.42
CA LEU A 42 -2.80 -8.75 -0.74
C LEU A 42 -2.53 -8.61 0.76
N THR A 43 -2.58 -9.72 1.50
CA THR A 43 -2.43 -9.69 2.96
C THR A 43 -1.02 -9.30 3.39
N LYS A 44 0.00 -9.82 2.70
CA LYS A 44 1.40 -9.51 3.00
C LYS A 44 1.71 -8.04 2.72
N THR A 45 1.27 -7.55 1.57
CA THR A 45 1.44 -6.16 1.13
C THR A 45 0.81 -5.17 2.11
N ARG A 46 -0.46 -5.38 2.52
CA ARG A 46 -1.12 -4.51 3.52
C ARG A 46 -0.38 -4.48 4.86
N ARG A 47 0.02 -5.65 5.37
CA ARG A 47 0.78 -5.74 6.63
C ARG A 47 2.14 -5.03 6.52
N ALA A 48 2.79 -5.10 5.38
CA ALA A 48 4.05 -4.39 5.14
C ALA A 48 3.85 -2.88 5.10
N PHE A 49 2.79 -2.38 4.45
CA PHE A 49 2.43 -0.95 4.48
C PHE A 49 2.18 -0.46 5.89
N ASP A 50 1.40 -1.21 6.68
CA ASP A 50 1.14 -0.85 8.08
C ASP A 50 2.44 -0.80 8.90
N ARG A 51 3.33 -1.79 8.74
CA ARG A 51 4.64 -1.79 9.39
C ARG A 51 5.51 -0.60 8.97
N ALA A 52 5.51 -0.24 7.69
CA ALA A 52 6.27 0.89 7.17
C ALA A 52 5.79 2.22 7.79
N LEU A 53 4.47 2.43 7.85
CA LEU A 53 3.85 3.62 8.46
C LEU A 53 4.13 3.71 9.97
N THR A 54 4.26 2.58 10.67
CA THR A 54 4.67 2.57 12.08
C THR A 54 6.17 2.79 12.27
N ALA A 55 6.99 2.24 11.37
CA ALA A 55 8.44 2.27 11.51
C ALA A 55 9.04 3.64 11.17
N LEU A 56 8.48 4.34 10.18
CA LEU A 56 9.04 5.57 9.61
C LEU A 56 8.36 6.85 10.15
N PRO A 57 9.09 7.98 10.22
CA PRO A 57 8.50 9.27 10.58
C PRO A 57 7.41 9.71 9.60
N ILE A 58 6.44 10.49 10.08
CA ILE A 58 5.29 10.99 9.30
C ILE A 58 5.72 11.79 8.06
N THR A 59 6.85 12.49 8.10
CA THR A 59 7.42 13.23 6.97
C THR A 59 7.79 12.34 5.78
N GLN A 60 7.88 11.02 5.98
CA GLN A 60 8.17 10.04 4.92
C GLN A 60 6.91 9.30 4.45
N HIS A 61 5.76 9.51 5.11
CA HIS A 61 4.54 8.76 4.82
C HIS A 61 3.95 9.09 3.45
N GLU A 62 4.16 10.30 2.94
CA GLU A 62 3.67 10.72 1.63
C GLU A 62 4.06 9.72 0.53
N ARG A 63 5.33 9.33 0.47
CA ARG A 63 5.85 8.37 -0.52
C ARG A 63 5.26 6.97 -0.33
N ILE A 64 5.00 6.57 0.92
CA ILE A 64 4.38 5.28 1.23
C ILE A 64 2.93 5.28 0.75
N TRP A 65 2.20 6.38 0.99
CA TRP A 65 0.82 6.54 0.57
C TRP A 65 0.67 6.53 -0.95
N GLN A 66 1.56 7.18 -1.70
CA GLN A 66 1.55 7.12 -3.17
C GLN A 66 1.54 5.68 -3.68
N ILE A 67 2.45 4.83 -3.17
CA ILE A 67 2.52 3.41 -3.57
C ILE A 67 1.30 2.63 -3.05
N TYR A 68 0.79 2.95 -1.85
CA TYR A 68 -0.36 2.26 -1.28
C TYR A 68 -1.65 2.56 -2.06
N LEU A 69 -1.84 3.81 -2.49
CA LEU A 69 -2.98 4.23 -3.30
C LEU A 69 -2.91 3.59 -4.70
N GLU A 70 -1.73 3.46 -5.29
CA GLU A 70 -1.54 2.69 -6.53
C GLU A 70 -1.95 1.22 -6.32
N PHE A 71 -1.48 0.59 -5.25
CA PHE A 71 -1.81 -0.80 -4.94
C PHE A 71 -3.32 -1.05 -4.82
N ILE A 72 -4.07 -0.20 -4.11
CA ILE A 72 -5.52 -0.41 -3.94
C ILE A 72 -6.33 -0.12 -5.21
N ARG A 73 -5.77 0.62 -6.17
CA ARG A 73 -6.38 0.84 -7.49
C ARG A 73 -6.22 -0.36 -8.41
N GLN A 74 -5.23 -1.22 -8.17
CA GLN A 74 -4.99 -2.41 -8.98
C GLN A 74 -6.15 -3.41 -8.88
N GLY A 75 -6.38 -4.14 -9.97
CA GLY A 75 -7.36 -5.24 -10.00
C GLY A 75 -6.96 -6.37 -9.04
N GLY A 76 -7.93 -6.87 -8.29
CA GLY A 76 -7.76 -7.98 -7.33
C GLY A 76 -7.83 -7.57 -5.86
N VAL A 77 -7.81 -6.27 -5.55
CA VAL A 77 -8.07 -5.77 -4.19
C VAL A 77 -9.59 -5.66 -3.96
N PRO A 78 -10.14 -6.26 -2.88
CA PRO A 78 -11.55 -6.08 -2.54
C PRO A 78 -11.89 -4.60 -2.31
N VAL A 79 -13.06 -4.19 -2.79
CA VAL A 79 -13.52 -2.79 -2.73
C VAL A 79 -13.53 -2.27 -1.30
N GLU A 80 -14.03 -3.06 -0.35
CA GLU A 80 -14.11 -2.71 1.07
C GLU A 80 -12.73 -2.45 1.67
N THR A 81 -11.72 -3.18 1.19
CA THR A 81 -10.33 -2.97 1.61
C THR A 81 -9.81 -1.64 1.07
N ALA A 82 -10.04 -1.35 -0.21
CA ALA A 82 -9.64 -0.09 -0.81
C ALA A 82 -10.30 1.11 -0.11
N LEU A 83 -11.61 1.04 0.11
CA LEU A 83 -12.39 2.06 0.83
C LEU A 83 -11.83 2.33 2.23
N ARG A 84 -11.49 1.29 2.99
CA ARG A 84 -10.91 1.45 4.34
C ARG A 84 -9.56 2.14 4.31
N VAL A 85 -8.73 1.85 3.30
CA VAL A 85 -7.43 2.50 3.12
C VAL A 85 -7.61 3.97 2.74
N TYR A 86 -8.49 4.29 1.79
CA TYR A 86 -8.82 5.67 1.41
C TYR A 86 -9.34 6.49 2.60
N ARG A 87 -10.28 5.95 3.37
CA ARG A 87 -10.81 6.63 4.57
C ARG A 87 -9.71 6.92 5.60
N ARG A 88 -8.70 6.05 5.72
CA ARG A 88 -7.55 6.29 6.59
C ARG A 88 -6.63 7.37 6.02
N TYR A 89 -6.39 7.37 4.72
CA TYR A 89 -5.58 8.37 4.04
C TYR A 89 -6.19 9.77 4.15
N LEU A 90 -7.49 9.92 3.92
CA LEU A 90 -8.20 11.21 4.00
C LEU A 90 -8.23 11.81 5.41
N LYS A 91 -8.10 10.99 6.46
CA LYS A 91 -7.92 11.51 7.84
C LYS A 91 -6.58 12.20 8.03
N LEU A 92 -5.57 11.83 7.25
CA LEU A 92 -4.24 12.44 7.28
C LEU A 92 -4.17 13.63 6.33
N GLU A 93 -4.68 13.47 5.10
CA GLU A 93 -4.65 14.48 4.04
C GLU A 93 -6.08 14.71 3.46
N PRO A 94 -6.90 15.56 4.11
CA PRO A 94 -8.26 15.85 3.64
C PRO A 94 -8.31 16.51 2.25
N SER A 95 -7.21 17.16 1.84
CA SER A 95 -7.05 17.84 0.54
C SER A 95 -7.16 16.90 -0.66
N HIS A 96 -6.95 15.59 -0.47
CA HIS A 96 -6.96 14.59 -1.55
C HIS A 96 -8.33 13.92 -1.75
N ALA A 97 -9.41 14.55 -1.26
CA ALA A 97 -10.78 14.02 -1.38
C ALA A 97 -11.22 13.80 -2.84
N GLU A 98 -10.78 14.66 -3.77
CA GLU A 98 -11.11 14.53 -5.19
C GLU A 98 -10.61 13.21 -5.80
N GLU A 99 -9.41 12.77 -5.42
CA GLU A 99 -8.82 11.52 -5.91
C GLU A 99 -9.60 10.29 -5.42
N PHE A 100 -10.17 10.38 -4.22
CA PHE A 100 -11.07 9.35 -3.68
C PHE A 100 -12.42 9.35 -4.41
N ILE A 101 -13.00 10.52 -4.70
CA ILE A 101 -14.24 10.65 -5.48
C ILE A 101 -14.06 10.05 -6.88
N ALA A 102 -12.94 10.36 -7.56
CA ALA A 102 -12.62 9.80 -8.87
C ALA A 102 -12.53 8.27 -8.83
N TYR A 103 -11.94 7.70 -7.77
CA TYR A 103 -11.90 6.26 -7.56
C TYR A 103 -13.31 5.64 -7.40
N LEU A 104 -14.19 6.27 -6.60
CA LEU A 104 -15.57 5.81 -6.40
C LEU A 104 -16.39 5.82 -7.70
N GLN A 105 -16.25 6.90 -8.48
CA GLN A 105 -16.87 7.03 -9.80
C GLN A 105 -16.39 5.94 -10.75
N ALA A 106 -15.09 5.69 -10.83
CA ALA A 106 -14.51 4.65 -11.69
C ALA A 106 -14.97 3.22 -11.33
N LYS A 107 -15.34 2.97 -10.06
CA LYS A 107 -15.85 1.66 -9.61
C LYS A 107 -17.38 1.56 -9.65
N GLY A 108 -18.10 2.60 -10.08
CA GLY A 108 -19.56 2.61 -10.16
C GLY A 108 -20.26 2.53 -8.79
N LEU A 109 -19.57 2.93 -7.71
CA LEU A 109 -20.08 2.90 -6.34
C LEU A 109 -20.80 4.22 -6.00
N TRP A 110 -21.77 4.60 -6.83
CA TRP A 110 -22.47 5.89 -6.76
C TRP A 110 -23.12 6.18 -5.39
N GLY A 111 -23.51 5.13 -4.66
CA GLY A 111 -24.15 5.25 -3.34
C GLY A 111 -23.20 5.65 -2.19
N GLU A 112 -21.89 5.45 -2.33
CA GLU A 112 -20.92 5.88 -1.31
C GLU A 112 -20.35 7.29 -1.56
N ALA A 113 -20.44 7.80 -2.79
CA ALA A 113 -19.93 9.14 -3.14
C ALA A 113 -20.81 10.30 -2.65
N ALA A 114 -22.04 10.02 -2.20
CA ALA A 114 -23.04 11.02 -1.82
C ALA A 114 -23.26 11.12 -0.30
N ARG A 115 -22.39 10.52 0.53
CA ARG A 115 -22.54 10.45 1.99
C ARG A 115 -21.40 11.13 2.75
#